data_AF-D8M4F3-F1
#
_entry.id   AF-D8M4F3-F1
#
_cell.length_a   1.000
_cell.length_b   1.000
_cell.length_c   1.000
_cell.angle_alpha   90.00
_cell.angle_beta   90.00
_cell.angle_gamma   90.00
#
_symmetry.space_group_name_H-M   'P 1'
#
loop_
_entity.id
_entity.type
_entity.pdbx_description
1 polymer ?
#
loop_
_entity_poly.entity_id
_entity_poly.type
_entity_poly.pdbx_seq_one_letter_code
_entity_poly.pdbx_strand_id
1 'polypeptide(L)'
;MSTSSQLSSIKNLISDVSRIEENTSKILDILNRTSDSSIPSMVSQLDDEEKPRLLKSIYIGLANPENNGKLLKWFNEISESSNIGVVVKAVNSL
;
A
#
# COMPACT_ATOMS: atom_id res chain seq x y z
N MET A 1 -12.44 -13.39 0.79
CA MET A 1 -11.04 -13.37 0.29
C MET A 1 -10.14 -13.69 1.47
N SER A 2 -9.16 -14.59 1.31
CA SER A 2 -8.15 -14.85 2.34
C SER A 2 -7.07 -13.75 2.32
N THR A 3 -6.36 -13.54 3.42
CA THR A 3 -5.24 -12.58 3.51
C THR A 3 -4.20 -12.80 2.40
N SER A 4 -3.88 -14.06 2.09
CA SER A 4 -2.97 -14.42 1.01
C SER A 4 -3.49 -13.97 -0.37
N SER A 5 -4.79 -14.14 -0.64
CA SER A 5 -5.39 -13.68 -1.91
C SER A 5 -5.43 -12.15 -2.04
N GLN A 6 -5.62 -11.43 -0.92
CA GLN A 6 -5.52 -9.97 -0.88
C GLN A 6 -4.10 -9.52 -1.21
N LEU A 7 -3.10 -10.15 -0.59
CA LEU A 7 -1.69 -9.79 -0.80
C LEU A 7 -1.28 -10.03 -2.26
N SER A 8 -1.59 -11.19 -2.83
CA SER A 8 -1.30 -11.47 -4.25
C SER A 8 -1.97 -10.47 -5.18
N SER A 9 -3.20 -10.05 -4.87
CA SER A 9 -3.91 -9.04 -5.64
C SER A 9 -3.22 -7.68 -5.58
N ILE A 10 -2.78 -7.26 -4.38
CA ILE A 10 -2.00 -6.03 -4.21
C ILE A 10 -0.72 -6.10 -5.03
N LYS A 11 0.08 -7.17 -4.87
CA LYS A 11 1.35 -7.37 -5.61
C LYS A 11 1.15 -7.28 -7.12
N ASN A 12 0.10 -7.90 -7.64
CA ASN A 12 -0.22 -7.84 -9.07
C ASN A 12 -0.62 -6.43 -9.53
N LEU A 13 -1.30 -5.64 -8.69
CA LEU A 13 -1.72 -4.28 -9.03
C LEU A 13 -0.58 -3.26 -8.96
N ILE A 14 0.43 -3.53 -8.13
CA ILE A 14 1.61 -2.67 -7.95
C ILE A 14 2.84 -3.14 -8.74
N SER A 15 2.76 -4.25 -9.48
CA SER A 15 3.91 -4.77 -10.24
C SER A 15 4.30 -3.86 -11.40
N ASP A 16 3.30 -3.27 -12.08
CA ASP A 16 3.49 -2.28 -13.14
C ASP A 16 3.38 -0.85 -12.59
N VAL A 17 4.54 -0.23 -12.38
CA VAL A 17 4.67 1.12 -11.82
C VAL A 17 3.90 2.16 -12.63
N SER A 18 3.88 2.01 -13.95
CA SER A 18 3.24 2.97 -14.86
C SER A 18 1.72 3.01 -14.71
N ARG A 19 1.13 1.98 -14.10
CA ARG A 19 -0.31 1.79 -13.96
C ARG A 19 -0.81 1.90 -12.51
N ILE A 20 0.07 2.26 -11.57
CA ILE A 20 -0.29 2.39 -10.15
C ILE A 20 -1.45 3.36 -9.96
N GLU A 21 -1.44 4.50 -10.68
CA GLU A 21 -2.49 5.51 -10.59
C GLU A 21 -3.84 4.96 -11.07
N GLU A 22 -3.87 4.26 -12.22
CA GLU A 22 -5.07 3.58 -12.74
C GLU A 22 -5.60 2.51 -11.77
N ASN A 23 -4.68 1.78 -11.12
CA ASN A 23 -5.00 0.68 -10.22
C ASN A 23 -5.35 1.13 -8.80
N THR A 24 -5.11 2.40 -8.46
CA THR A 24 -5.20 2.90 -7.08
C THR A 24 -6.57 2.65 -6.47
N SER A 25 -7.67 2.89 -7.20
CA SER A 25 -9.03 2.65 -6.68
C SER A 25 -9.23 1.21 -6.17
N LYS A 26 -8.76 0.22 -6.94
CA LYS A 26 -8.81 -1.21 -6.58
C LYS A 26 -7.90 -1.53 -5.40
N ILE A 27 -6.72 -0.92 -5.35
CA ILE A 27 -5.78 -1.09 -4.24
C ILE A 27 -6.42 -0.57 -2.95
N LEU A 28 -6.94 0.66 -2.95
CA LEU A 28 -7.59 1.28 -1.80
C LEU A 28 -8.79 0.46 -1.30
N ASP A 29 -9.60 -0.11 -2.20
CA ASP A 29 -10.69 -1.01 -1.84
C ASP A 29 -10.21 -2.24 -1.07
N ILE A 30 -9.09 -2.84 -1.50
CA ILE A 30 -8.48 -3.98 -0.81
C ILE A 30 -7.95 -3.55 0.56
N LEU A 31 -7.20 -2.45 0.62
CA LEU A 31 -6.61 -1.94 1.88
C LEU A 31 -7.67 -1.62 2.93
N ASN A 32 -8.79 -1.03 2.51
CA ASN A 32 -9.91 -0.67 3.38
C ASN A 32 -10.64 -1.90 3.95
N ARG A 33 -10.71 -3.00 3.18
CA ARG A 33 -11.36 -4.25 3.59
C ARG A 33 -10.44 -5.20 4.36
N THR A 34 -9.13 -4.96 4.34
CA THR A 34 -8.17 -5.75 5.13
C THR A 34 -8.42 -5.56 6.63
N SER A 35 -8.44 -6.67 7.37
CA SER A 35 -8.54 -6.65 8.82
C SER A 35 -7.28 -6.05 9.43
N ASP A 36 -7.43 -5.25 10.49
CA ASP A 36 -6.29 -4.56 11.12
C ASP A 36 -5.22 -5.55 11.60
N SER A 37 -5.63 -6.72 12.09
CA SER A 37 -4.73 -7.78 12.55
C SER A 37 -3.89 -8.42 11.44
N SER A 38 -4.31 -8.30 10.17
CA SER A 38 -3.56 -8.86 9.02
C SER A 38 -2.55 -7.88 8.43
N ILE A 39 -2.64 -6.58 8.74
CA ILE A 39 -1.78 -5.55 8.13
C ILE A 39 -0.29 -5.84 8.37
N PRO A 40 0.20 -6.10 9.61
CA PRO A 40 1.62 -6.35 9.86
C PRO A 40 2.17 -7.56 9.08
N SER A 41 1.39 -8.64 9.04
CA SER A 41 1.77 -9.86 8.32
C SER A 41 1.79 -9.66 6.80
N MET A 42 0.93 -8.81 6.25
CA MET A 42 0.95 -8.49 4.82
C MET A 42 2.14 -7.59 4.49
N VAL A 43 2.42 -6.58 5.31
CA VAL A 43 3.54 -5.65 5.11
C VAL A 43 4.89 -6.36 5.19
N SER A 44 5.05 -7.33 6.09
CA SER A 44 6.30 -8.10 6.21
C SER A 44 6.59 -9.02 5.01
N GLN A 45 5.59 -9.28 4.16
CA GLN A 45 5.72 -10.07 2.92
C GLN A 45 5.90 -9.19 1.67
N LEU A 46 5.90 -7.87 1.83
CA LEU A 46 6.26 -6.94 0.75
C LEU A 46 7.77 -6.76 0.70
N ASP A 47 8.33 -6.79 -0.50
CA ASP A 47 9.74 -6.49 -0.72
C ASP A 47 10.02 -4.97 -0.77
N ASP A 48 11.31 -4.61 -0.86
CA ASP A 48 11.77 -3.22 -0.83
C ASP A 48 11.36 -2.40 -2.07
N GLU A 49 10.90 -3.04 -3.14
CA GLU A 49 10.35 -2.37 -4.32
C GLU A 49 8.82 -2.26 -4.25
N GLU A 50 8.15 -3.25 -3.69
CA GLU A 50 6.69 -3.29 -3.53
C GLU A 50 6.20 -2.26 -2.50
N LYS A 51 6.90 -2.10 -1.38
CA LYS A 51 6.54 -1.14 -0.32
C LYS A 51 6.41 0.31 -0.83
N PRO A 52 7.40 0.91 -1.54
CA PRO A 52 7.25 2.26 -2.05
C PRO A 52 6.14 2.39 -3.12
N ARG A 53 5.91 1.34 -3.93
CA ARG A 53 4.81 1.32 -4.92
C ARG A 53 3.44 1.32 -4.24
N LEU A 54 3.28 0.55 -3.16
CA LEU A 54 2.07 0.56 -2.35
C LEU A 54 1.86 1.91 -1.64
N LEU A 55 2.93 2.51 -1.11
CA LEU A 55 2.86 3.84 -0.50
C LEU A 55 2.39 4.91 -1.49
N LYS A 56 2.79 4.84 -2.77
CA LYS A 56 2.28 5.77 -3.79
C LYS A 56 0.75 5.72 -3.88
N SER A 57 0.18 4.51 -3.91
CA SER A 57 -1.28 4.32 -3.91
C SER A 57 -1.93 4.89 -2.64
N ILE A 58 -1.29 4.68 -1.48
CA ILE A 58 -1.75 5.21 -0.19
C ILE A 58 -1.74 6.74 -0.21
N TYR A 59 -0.69 7.39 -0.70
CA TYR A 59 -0.65 8.85 -0.80
C TYR A 59 -1.71 9.43 -1.72
N ILE A 60 -1.99 8.79 -2.86
CA ILE A 60 -3.09 9.18 -3.75
C ILE A 60 -4.43 9.07 -3.00
N GLY A 61 -4.63 8.00 -2.23
CA GLY A 61 -5.81 7.84 -1.39
C GLY A 61 -5.93 8.91 -0.30
N LEU A 62 -4.84 9.19 0.42
CA LEU A 62 -4.79 10.20 1.48
C LEU A 62 -5.01 11.63 0.98
N ALA A 63 -4.74 11.90 -0.29
CA ALA A 63 -5.07 13.18 -0.93
C ALA A 63 -6.59 13.43 -0.98
N ASN A 64 -7.42 12.39 -0.85
CA ASN A 64 -8.86 12.50 -0.66
C ASN A 64 -9.21 12.37 0.84
N PRO A 65 -9.96 13.30 1.44
CA PRO A 65 -10.13 13.39 2.89
C PRO A 65 -11.10 12.36 3.51
N GLU A 66 -11.64 11.41 2.76
CA GLU A 66 -12.64 10.46 3.26
C GLU A 66 -12.04 9.14 3.77
N ASN A 67 -12.36 8.78 5.02
CA ASN A 67 -12.05 7.48 5.63
C ASN A 67 -10.54 7.08 5.66
N ASN A 68 -9.66 8.06 5.86
CA ASN A 68 -8.21 7.86 5.87
C ASN A 68 -7.65 7.06 7.05
N GLY A 69 -8.44 6.75 8.07
CA GLY A 69 -7.96 6.04 9.27
C GLY A 69 -7.30 4.70 8.97
N LYS A 70 -7.83 3.92 8.02
CA LYS A 70 -7.21 2.65 7.60
C LYS A 70 -5.94 2.88 6.80
N LEU A 71 -5.94 3.85 5.88
CA LEU A 71 -4.78 4.19 5.05
C LEU A 71 -3.60 4.67 5.90
N LEU A 72 -3.87 5.44 6.97
CA LEU A 72 -2.85 5.86 7.93
C LEU A 72 -2.26 4.67 8.71
N LYS A 73 -3.06 3.64 9.05
CA LYS A 73 -2.53 2.41 9.67
C LYS A 73 -1.56 1.68 8.73
N TRP A 74 -1.93 1.55 7.46
CA TRP A 74 -1.04 0.97 6.44
C TRP A 74 0.24 1.78 6.26
N PHE A 75 0.12 3.10 6.18
CA PHE A 75 1.27 4.00 6.11
C PHE A 75 2.21 3.83 7.31
N ASN A 76 1.67 3.82 8.53
CA ASN A 76 2.46 3.64 9.75
C ASN A 76 3.20 2.30 9.74
N GLU A 77 2.50 1.19 9.45
CA GLU A 77 3.12 -0.13 9.43
C GLU A 77 4.25 -0.23 8.39
N ILE A 78 4.04 0.30 7.18
CA ILE A 78 5.09 0.29 6.14
C ILE A 78 6.27 1.17 6.55
N SER A 79 6.01 2.33 7.13
CA SER A 79 7.04 3.30 7.51
C SER A 79 7.86 2.87 8.73
N GLU A 80 7.23 2.23 9.71
CA GLU A 80 7.90 1.70 10.92
C GLU A 80 8.71 0.43 10.62
N SER A 81 8.22 -0.42 9.72
CA SER A 81 8.93 -1.64 9.29
C SER A 81 10.02 -1.38 8.23
N SER A 82 10.26 -0.12 7.87
CA SER A 82 11.19 0.27 6.80
C SER A 82 12.03 1.48 7.20
N ASN A 83 13.05 1.80 6.39
CA ASN A 83 13.76 3.07 6.54
C ASN A 83 13.02 4.21 5.81
N ILE A 84 13.37 5.46 6.17
CA ILE A 84 12.79 6.66 5.55
C ILE A 84 12.99 6.71 4.02
N GLY A 85 13.97 5.98 3.47
CA GLY A 85 14.20 5.87 2.03
C GLY A 85 13.01 5.30 1.27
N VAL A 86 12.17 4.46 1.90
CA VAL A 86 10.94 3.91 1.28
C VAL A 86 9.91 5.03 1.05
N VAL A 87 9.77 5.96 1.99
CA VAL A 87 8.91 7.16 1.85
C VAL A 87 9.43 8.06 0.72
N VAL A 88 10.74 8.33 0.70
CA VAL A 88 11.37 9.18 -0.33
C VAL A 88 11.19 8.57 -1.73
N LYS A 89 11.40 7.26 -1.88
CA LYS A 89 11.15 6.54 -3.14
C LYS A 89 9.71 6.70 -3.59
N ALA A 90 8.74 6.51 -2.70
CA ALA A 90 7.32 6.60 -3.05
C ALA A 90 6.92 7.98 -3.57
N VAL A 91 7.48 9.06 -3.01
CA VAL A 91 7.22 10.44 -3.45
C VAL A 91 7.91 10.77 -4.78
N ASN A 92 9.12 10.24 -4.99
CA ASN A 92 9.94 10.53 -6.17
C ASN A 92 9.70 9.58 -7.36
N SER A 93 8.85 8.55 -7.21
CA SER A 93 8.55 7.61 -8.29
C SER A 93 7.60 8.23 -9.32
N LEU A 94 8.17 9.05 -10.22
CA LEU A 94 7.63 9.46 -11.52
C LEU A 94 8.69 9.19 -12.60
#